data_AF-A0A011QIW5-F1
#
_entry.id   AF-A0A011QIW5-F1
#
_cell.length_a   1.000
_cell.length_b   1.000
_cell.length_c   1.000
_cell.angle_alpha   90.00
_cell.angle_beta   90.00
_cell.angle_gamma   90.00
#
_symmetry.space_group_name_H-M   'P 1'
#
loop_
_entity.id
_entity.type
_entity.pdbx_description
1 polymer ?
#
loop_
_entity_poly.entity_id
_entity_poly.type
_entity_poly.pdbx_seq_one_letter_code
_entity_poly.pdbx_strand_id
1 'polypeptide(L)'
;MSFKTDRLAALFPDVYAANERDSLLHRLLDALAAELLSGDAAVKDLLKSHWIDYARGGGLDGLGALFGVARRRLADGTPEDDATFRPLLKSTVQSFVGGGTVEAVKGSVRAALGLPYDLRLLQSQIAAPDGSLAPGAAKLVVGLADLVQIEEFSPKAEVVLGNAVPTSSGSTTTLAVDFATVEPVTPRIEWHFSQGGGRHLSVVRQDSGAGVVSRDAFVVPQGSTLVLAGDGAAGFSASIGSVDVSAAFVDVDGVAPPLLPEVPAGGSQWIFSAAGAAEFEHSSYDQGAAFDAAAFTVRMAWIRYQPLTFDVVVPYFVDAAVKRILAGTGYEKRFTVFKGLSLDAIQKVVDQQQAAGVRGMVQYSLALPGESSERRAWEDQGAVERFSVTADHRHSETHDASEELLVGALGSALEMHDASERFAIGGIFDVAVADGSFGFH
;
A
#
# COMPACT_ATOMS: atom_id res chain seq x y z
N MET A 1 -64.40 8.61 -8.62
CA MET A 1 -64.58 10.08 -8.70
C MET A 1 -63.23 10.71 -8.51
N SER A 2 -62.82 11.58 -9.44
CA SER A 2 -61.56 12.31 -9.37
C SER A 2 -61.77 13.56 -8.50
N PHE A 3 -61.03 13.65 -7.40
CA PHE A 3 -61.04 14.82 -6.50
C PHE A 3 -60.79 16.15 -7.23
N LYS A 4 -60.09 16.12 -8.38
CA LYS A 4 -59.88 17.32 -9.22
C LYS A 4 -61.14 17.70 -10.01
N THR A 5 -61.92 16.73 -10.48
CA THR A 5 -63.18 16.98 -11.19
C THR A 5 -64.17 17.69 -10.26
N ASP A 6 -64.29 17.22 -9.02
CA ASP A 6 -65.17 17.83 -8.01
C ASP A 6 -64.72 19.25 -7.66
N ARG A 7 -63.40 19.49 -7.55
CA ARG A 7 -62.85 20.83 -7.33
C ARG A 7 -63.10 21.78 -8.50
N LEU A 8 -62.97 21.31 -9.74
CA LEU A 8 -63.24 22.12 -10.92
C LEU A 8 -64.72 22.43 -11.05
N ALA A 9 -65.60 21.45 -10.81
CA ALA A 9 -67.04 21.63 -10.86
C ALA A 9 -67.53 22.64 -9.79
N ALA A 10 -66.92 22.62 -8.60
CA ALA A 10 -67.22 23.57 -7.53
C ALA A 10 -66.86 25.05 -7.84
N LEU A 11 -66.08 25.31 -8.90
CA LEU A 11 -65.78 26.68 -9.34
C LEU A 11 -66.90 27.28 -10.20
N PHE A 12 -67.84 26.47 -10.67
CA PHE A 12 -68.96 26.92 -11.51
C PHE A 12 -70.22 27.12 -10.68
N PRO A 13 -71.02 28.18 -10.95
CA PRO A 13 -72.35 28.33 -10.36
C PRO A 13 -73.27 27.14 -10.69
N ASP A 14 -74.17 26.79 -9.75
CA ASP A 14 -75.09 25.65 -9.88
C ASP A 14 -75.96 25.69 -11.15
N VAL A 15 -76.23 26.90 -11.69
CA VAL A 15 -77.00 27.13 -12.91
C VAL A 15 -76.43 26.40 -14.13
N TYR A 16 -75.13 26.11 -14.14
CA TYR A 16 -74.46 25.41 -15.24
C TYR A 16 -74.51 23.88 -15.12
N ALA A 17 -75.14 23.33 -14.06
CA ALA A 17 -75.24 21.90 -13.82
C ALA A 17 -73.89 21.14 -13.89
N ALA A 18 -72.77 21.82 -13.58
CA ALA A 18 -71.43 21.24 -13.64
C ALA A 18 -71.23 20.05 -12.69
N ASN A 19 -72.09 19.91 -11.68
CA ASN A 19 -72.12 18.82 -10.72
C ASN A 19 -72.94 17.60 -11.20
N GLU A 20 -73.74 17.74 -12.27
CA GLU A 20 -74.52 16.64 -12.84
C GLU A 20 -73.66 15.78 -13.77
N ARG A 21 -73.50 14.49 -13.44
CA ARG A 21 -72.61 13.56 -14.14
C ARG A 21 -72.94 13.34 -15.62
N ASP A 22 -74.22 13.48 -15.97
CA ASP A 22 -74.69 13.34 -17.34
C ASP A 22 -74.57 14.62 -18.16
N SER A 23 -74.25 15.75 -17.53
CA SER A 23 -74.05 17.01 -18.25
C SER A 23 -72.79 16.93 -19.11
N LEU A 24 -72.87 17.53 -20.31
CA LEU A 24 -71.71 17.68 -21.19
C LEU A 24 -70.57 18.45 -20.52
N LEU A 25 -70.92 19.44 -19.69
CA LEU A 25 -69.95 20.23 -18.94
C LEU A 25 -69.19 19.37 -17.93
N HIS A 26 -69.86 18.51 -17.17
CA HIS A 26 -69.19 17.63 -16.22
C HIS A 26 -68.23 16.66 -16.92
N ARG A 27 -68.62 16.07 -18.06
CA ARG A 27 -67.74 15.19 -18.85
C ARG A 27 -66.51 15.92 -19.39
N LEU A 28 -66.66 17.18 -19.81
CA LEU A 28 -65.53 18.01 -20.22
C LEU A 28 -64.60 18.30 -19.04
N LEU A 29 -65.16 18.67 -17.88
CA LEU A 29 -64.38 18.92 -16.67
C LEU A 29 -63.65 17.67 -16.18
N ASP A 30 -64.27 16.50 -16.32
CA ASP A 30 -63.64 15.21 -15.95
C ASP A 30 -62.47 14.86 -16.89
N ALA A 31 -62.64 15.06 -18.20
CA ALA A 31 -61.55 14.90 -19.16
C ALA A 31 -60.40 15.88 -18.89
N LEU A 32 -60.71 17.15 -18.60
CA LEU A 32 -59.72 18.16 -18.23
C LEU A 32 -59.02 17.80 -16.92
N ALA A 33 -59.75 17.33 -15.91
CA ALA A 33 -59.20 16.89 -14.64
C ALA A 33 -58.26 15.70 -14.81
N ALA A 34 -58.60 14.74 -15.67
CA ALA A 34 -57.76 13.60 -16.00
C ALA A 34 -56.45 14.05 -16.67
N GLU A 35 -56.52 14.99 -17.62
CA GLU A 35 -55.34 15.56 -18.27
C GLU A 35 -54.45 16.31 -17.27
N LEU A 36 -55.05 17.11 -16.37
CA LEU A 36 -54.32 17.79 -15.30
C LEU A 36 -53.71 16.82 -14.28
N LEU A 37 -54.31 15.65 -14.05
CA LEU A 37 -53.71 14.61 -13.20
C LEU A 37 -52.51 13.98 -13.88
N SER A 38 -52.61 13.70 -15.19
CA SER A 38 -51.51 13.19 -16.01
C SER A 38 -50.34 14.18 -16.04
N GLY A 39 -50.63 15.47 -16.26
CA GLY A 39 -49.63 16.54 -16.24
C GLY A 39 -48.94 16.69 -14.87
N ASP A 40 -49.70 16.69 -13.78
CA ASP A 40 -49.12 16.72 -12.43
C ASP A 40 -48.22 15.52 -12.14
N ALA A 41 -48.60 14.33 -12.59
CA ALA A 41 -47.79 13.13 -12.44
C ALA A 41 -46.48 13.26 -13.23
N ALA A 42 -46.56 13.72 -14.48
CA ALA A 42 -45.39 13.96 -15.33
C ALA A 42 -44.44 15.01 -14.72
N VAL A 43 -44.96 16.12 -14.18
CA VAL A 43 -44.14 17.15 -13.49
C VAL A 43 -43.51 16.58 -12.23
N LYS A 44 -44.23 15.79 -11.43
CA LYS A 44 -43.66 15.15 -10.24
C LYS A 44 -42.56 14.16 -10.60
N ASP A 45 -42.73 13.40 -11.66
CA ASP A 45 -41.73 12.44 -12.12
C ASP A 45 -40.50 13.13 -12.69
N LEU A 46 -40.67 14.26 -13.40
CA LEU A 46 -39.57 15.12 -13.81
C LEU A 46 -38.83 15.72 -12.61
N LEU A 47 -39.54 16.21 -11.59
CA LEU A 47 -38.90 16.73 -10.39
C LEU A 47 -38.13 15.62 -9.68
N LYS A 48 -38.71 14.44 -9.52
CA LYS A 48 -38.06 13.26 -8.91
C LYS A 48 -36.82 12.79 -9.68
N SER A 49 -36.80 12.93 -11.01
CA SER A 49 -35.67 12.48 -11.83
C SER A 49 -34.38 13.26 -11.56
N HIS A 50 -34.47 14.43 -10.92
CA HIS A 50 -33.30 15.25 -10.53
C HIS A 50 -32.71 14.85 -9.16
N TRP A 51 -33.39 14.02 -8.38
CA TRP A 51 -32.92 13.61 -7.06
C TRP A 51 -32.42 12.17 -7.11
N ILE A 52 -31.19 11.93 -6.65
CA ILE A 52 -30.56 10.59 -6.67
C ILE A 52 -31.46 9.53 -6.00
N ASP A 53 -32.20 9.89 -4.95
CA ASP A 53 -33.11 8.98 -4.23
C ASP A 53 -34.43 8.65 -4.93
N TYR A 54 -34.78 9.36 -6.00
CA TYR A 54 -36.04 9.13 -6.70
C TYR A 54 -35.86 8.93 -8.21
N ALA A 55 -34.72 9.34 -8.77
CA ALA A 55 -34.36 9.14 -10.15
C ALA A 55 -34.29 7.65 -10.52
N ARG A 56 -34.74 7.34 -11.74
CA ARG A 56 -34.77 5.99 -12.31
C ARG A 56 -34.27 5.99 -13.75
N GLY A 57 -33.70 4.88 -14.19
CA GLY A 57 -33.20 4.68 -15.55
C GLY A 57 -32.37 5.85 -16.07
N GLY A 58 -32.75 6.39 -17.23
CA GLY A 58 -32.02 7.48 -17.89
C GLY A 58 -31.88 8.78 -17.09
N GLY A 59 -32.78 9.06 -16.13
CA GLY A 59 -32.63 10.21 -15.23
C GLY A 59 -31.47 10.02 -14.24
N LEU A 60 -31.36 8.82 -13.69
CA LEU A 60 -30.23 8.45 -12.81
C LEU A 60 -28.91 8.40 -13.61
N ASP A 61 -28.98 7.99 -14.87
CA ASP A 61 -27.82 7.95 -15.78
C ASP A 61 -27.33 9.34 -16.15
N GLY A 62 -28.25 10.26 -16.39
CA GLY A 62 -27.94 11.67 -16.60
C GLY A 62 -27.25 12.28 -15.39
N LEU A 63 -27.73 11.98 -14.18
CA LEU A 63 -27.04 12.38 -12.94
C LEU A 63 -25.64 11.75 -12.84
N GLY A 64 -25.50 10.45 -13.14
CA GLY A 64 -24.21 9.77 -13.23
C GLY A 64 -23.23 10.46 -14.17
N ALA A 65 -23.68 10.79 -15.39
CA ALA A 65 -22.87 11.43 -16.41
C ALA A 65 -22.33 12.80 -15.97
N LEU A 66 -23.09 13.57 -15.18
CA LEU A 66 -22.62 14.84 -14.60
C LEU A 66 -21.40 14.65 -13.70
N PHE A 67 -21.31 13.51 -13.01
CA PHE A 67 -20.17 13.13 -12.16
C PHE A 67 -19.14 12.27 -12.88
N GLY A 68 -19.26 12.07 -14.20
CA GLY A 68 -18.36 11.22 -14.99
C GLY A 68 -18.51 9.72 -14.72
N VAL A 69 -19.61 9.30 -14.10
CA VAL A 69 -19.89 7.89 -13.75
C VAL A 69 -20.94 7.32 -14.68
N ALA A 70 -20.62 6.21 -15.34
CA ALA A 70 -21.55 5.47 -16.18
C ALA A 70 -21.91 4.13 -15.54
N ARG A 71 -23.11 3.61 -15.87
CA ARG A 71 -23.49 2.24 -15.49
C ARG A 71 -22.50 1.25 -16.04
N ARG A 72 -22.16 0.27 -15.21
CA ARG A 72 -21.34 -0.85 -15.64
C ARG A 72 -22.18 -1.82 -16.44
N ARG A 73 -21.53 -2.60 -17.30
CA ARG A 73 -22.13 -3.77 -17.93
C ARG A 73 -21.81 -5.00 -17.10
N LEU A 74 -22.82 -5.79 -16.77
CA LEU A 74 -22.67 -7.10 -16.15
C LEU A 74 -22.08 -8.11 -17.15
N ALA A 75 -21.68 -9.27 -16.64
CA ALA A 75 -21.07 -10.34 -17.43
C ALA A 75 -22.00 -10.92 -18.53
N ASP A 76 -23.31 -10.75 -18.35
CA ASP A 76 -24.34 -11.10 -19.34
C ASP A 76 -24.57 -9.98 -20.38
N GLY A 77 -23.81 -8.89 -20.31
CA GLY A 77 -23.90 -7.74 -21.20
C GLY A 77 -24.99 -6.73 -20.84
N THR A 78 -25.80 -7.00 -19.80
CA THR A 78 -26.86 -6.10 -19.34
C THR A 78 -26.31 -4.92 -18.53
N PRO A 79 -26.95 -3.74 -18.57
CA PRO A 79 -26.56 -2.61 -17.74
C PRO A 79 -26.94 -2.85 -16.27
N GLU A 80 -26.12 -2.32 -15.36
CA GLU A 80 -26.36 -2.30 -13.91
C GLU A 80 -27.76 -1.77 -13.54
N ASP A 81 -28.41 -2.33 -12.51
CA ASP A 81 -29.73 -1.88 -12.07
C ASP A 81 -29.67 -0.57 -11.25
N ASP A 82 -30.79 0.17 -11.20
CA ASP A 82 -30.92 1.43 -10.46
C ASP A 82 -30.59 1.27 -8.97
N ALA A 83 -30.99 0.14 -8.38
CA ALA A 83 -30.76 -0.15 -6.97
C ALA A 83 -29.26 -0.29 -6.64
N THR A 84 -28.47 -0.76 -7.60
CA THR A 84 -27.02 -0.98 -7.45
C THR A 84 -26.22 0.25 -7.86
N PHE A 85 -26.66 0.95 -8.91
CA PHE A 85 -26.00 2.15 -9.41
C PHE A 85 -26.13 3.34 -8.44
N ARG A 86 -27.24 3.44 -7.71
CA ARG A 86 -27.50 4.57 -6.81
C ARG A 86 -26.52 4.66 -5.62
N PRO A 87 -26.21 3.58 -4.87
CA PRO A 87 -25.15 3.60 -3.86
C PRO A 87 -23.79 4.05 -4.39
N LEU A 88 -23.42 3.61 -5.61
CA LEU A 88 -22.18 4.02 -6.27
C LEU A 88 -22.15 5.52 -6.56
N LEU A 89 -23.27 6.07 -7.05
CA LEU A 89 -23.37 7.50 -7.30
C LEU A 89 -23.25 8.32 -6.01
N LYS A 90 -23.89 7.87 -4.93
CA LYS A 90 -23.80 8.51 -3.61
C LYS A 90 -22.39 8.47 -3.04
N SER A 91 -21.68 7.35 -3.17
CA SER A 91 -20.30 7.25 -2.69
C SER A 91 -19.34 8.11 -3.52
N THR A 92 -19.59 8.26 -4.81
CA THR A 92 -18.81 9.15 -5.69
C THR A 92 -18.95 10.61 -5.27
N VAL A 93 -20.15 11.07 -4.88
CA VAL A 93 -20.32 12.42 -4.34
C VAL A 93 -19.52 12.61 -3.04
N GLN A 94 -19.44 11.58 -2.20
CA GLN A 94 -18.68 11.63 -0.95
C GLN A 94 -17.16 11.60 -1.17
N SER A 95 -16.66 10.99 -2.24
CA SER A 95 -15.22 10.99 -2.54
C SER A 95 -14.70 12.38 -2.95
N PHE A 96 -15.57 13.27 -3.45
CA PHE A 96 -15.19 14.67 -3.70
C PHE A 96 -15.00 15.52 -2.43
N VAL A 97 -15.39 15.02 -1.25
CA VAL A 97 -15.41 15.80 0.01
C VAL A 97 -14.08 15.69 0.80
N GLY A 98 -13.14 14.81 0.42
CA GLY A 98 -12.00 14.51 1.30
C GLY A 98 -10.67 14.09 0.66
N GLY A 99 -10.43 14.37 -0.63
CA GLY A 99 -9.20 13.96 -1.33
C GLY A 99 -7.90 14.30 -0.58
N GLY A 100 -6.92 13.41 -0.64
CA GLY A 100 -5.60 13.58 -0.03
C GLY A 100 -5.45 13.10 1.43
N THR A 101 -6.49 12.50 2.03
CA THR A 101 -6.43 11.90 3.38
C THR A 101 -6.46 10.37 3.33
N VAL A 102 -5.82 9.71 4.31
CA VAL A 102 -5.84 8.24 4.46
C VAL A 102 -7.28 7.69 4.46
N GLU A 103 -8.17 8.34 5.20
CA GLU A 103 -9.57 7.92 5.30
C GLU A 103 -10.34 8.09 3.99
N ALA A 104 -10.03 9.11 3.18
CA ALA A 104 -10.65 9.27 1.87
C ALA A 104 -10.15 8.24 0.85
N VAL A 105 -8.87 7.88 0.90
CA VAL A 105 -8.32 6.80 0.07
C VAL A 105 -8.95 5.46 0.48
N LYS A 106 -8.96 5.12 1.78
CA LYS A 106 -9.63 3.90 2.28
C LYS A 106 -11.11 3.87 1.94
N GLY A 107 -11.81 4.98 2.15
CA GLY A 107 -13.24 5.14 1.84
C GLY A 107 -13.52 4.96 0.35
N SER A 108 -12.72 5.58 -0.52
CA SER A 108 -12.88 5.49 -1.98
C SER A 108 -12.62 4.09 -2.50
N VAL A 109 -11.59 3.40 -2.00
CA VAL A 109 -11.30 2.01 -2.35
C VAL A 109 -12.43 1.09 -1.87
N ARG A 110 -12.91 1.23 -0.62
CA ARG A 110 -14.09 0.50 -0.12
C ARG A 110 -15.33 0.74 -1.00
N ALA A 111 -15.60 2.00 -1.34
CA ALA A 111 -16.71 2.38 -2.21
C ALA A 111 -16.60 1.77 -3.61
N ALA A 112 -15.40 1.71 -4.18
CA ALA A 112 -15.15 1.09 -5.48
C ALA A 112 -15.46 -0.42 -5.44
N LEU A 113 -15.14 -1.07 -4.31
CA LEU A 113 -15.51 -2.46 -4.00
C LEU A 113 -17.00 -2.63 -3.63
N GLY A 114 -17.76 -1.52 -3.59
CA GLY A 114 -19.18 -1.47 -3.27
C GLY A 114 -19.56 -1.54 -1.81
N LEU A 115 -18.59 -1.28 -0.95
CA LEU A 115 -18.76 -1.20 0.48
C LEU A 115 -19.01 0.25 0.89
N PRO A 116 -19.51 0.51 2.12
CA PRO A 116 -19.71 1.87 2.60
C PRO A 116 -18.41 2.68 2.59
N TYR A 117 -18.49 3.89 2.01
CA TYR A 117 -17.39 4.85 2.00
C TYR A 117 -17.02 5.28 3.43
N ASP A 118 -18.03 5.80 4.15
CA ASP A 118 -17.92 6.28 5.52
C ASP A 118 -18.46 5.24 6.52
N LEU A 119 -17.53 4.63 7.26
CA LEU A 119 -17.86 3.66 8.31
C LEU A 119 -18.48 4.30 9.55
N ARG A 120 -18.22 5.59 9.82
CA ARG A 120 -18.87 6.32 10.93
C ARG A 120 -20.33 6.57 10.61
N LEU A 121 -20.63 6.94 9.36
CA LEU A 121 -22.01 7.07 8.92
C LEU A 121 -22.73 5.72 8.98
N LEU A 122 -22.11 4.64 8.49
CA LEU A 122 -22.65 3.28 8.64
C LEU A 122 -22.94 2.94 10.11
N GLN A 123 -21.97 3.21 10.99
CA GLN A 123 -22.09 2.97 12.42
C GLN A 123 -23.30 3.71 13.00
N SER A 124 -23.50 4.98 12.65
CA SER A 124 -24.64 5.77 13.11
C SER A 124 -25.99 5.23 12.62
N GLN A 125 -26.04 4.61 11.44
CA GLN A 125 -27.27 4.07 10.85
C GLN A 125 -27.66 2.70 11.43
N ILE A 126 -26.67 1.92 11.91
CA ILE A 126 -26.90 0.60 12.48
C ILE A 126 -26.89 0.60 14.02
N ALA A 127 -26.52 1.72 14.64
CA ALA A 127 -26.61 1.92 16.08
C ALA A 127 -28.07 1.95 16.54
N ALA A 128 -28.30 1.45 17.75
CA ALA A 128 -29.57 1.59 18.43
C ALA A 128 -29.82 3.07 18.82
N PRO A 129 -31.06 3.45 19.18
CA PRO A 129 -31.40 4.83 19.55
C PRO A 129 -30.58 5.41 20.71
N ASP A 130 -30.00 4.55 21.54
CA ASP A 130 -29.11 4.91 22.65
C ASP A 130 -27.63 5.07 22.22
N GLY A 131 -27.34 4.91 20.92
CA GLY A 131 -26.00 4.97 20.34
C GLY A 131 -25.19 3.68 20.50
N SER A 132 -25.73 2.63 21.12
CA SER A 132 -25.05 1.36 21.29
C SER A 132 -25.07 0.51 20.01
N LEU A 133 -24.00 -0.24 19.76
CA LEU A 133 -23.92 -1.19 18.64
C LEU A 133 -24.17 -2.60 19.14
N ALA A 134 -25.00 -3.35 18.42
CA ALA A 134 -25.07 -4.79 18.61
C ALA A 134 -23.68 -5.42 18.35
N PRO A 135 -23.29 -6.49 19.07
CA PRO A 135 -21.98 -7.12 18.91
C PRO A 135 -21.64 -7.51 17.46
N GLY A 136 -22.63 -7.97 16.68
CA GLY A 136 -22.46 -8.28 15.26
C GLY A 136 -22.20 -7.03 14.40
N ALA A 137 -22.86 -5.91 14.71
CA ALA A 137 -22.65 -4.63 14.03
C ALA A 137 -21.27 -4.02 14.32
N ALA A 138 -20.79 -4.15 15.57
CA ALA A 138 -19.43 -3.73 15.93
C ALA A 138 -18.37 -4.56 15.19
N LYS A 139 -18.52 -5.89 15.14
CA LYS A 139 -17.63 -6.78 14.37
C LYS A 139 -17.62 -6.46 12.88
N LEU A 140 -18.79 -6.13 12.31
CA LEU A 140 -18.92 -5.71 10.92
C LEU A 140 -18.09 -4.44 10.63
N VAL A 141 -18.25 -3.40 11.45
CA VAL A 141 -17.55 -2.12 11.24
C VAL A 141 -16.04 -2.31 11.33
N VAL A 142 -15.56 -3.06 12.32
CA VAL A 142 -14.13 -3.38 12.46
C VAL A 142 -13.63 -4.18 11.26
N GLY A 143 -14.32 -5.26 10.87
CA GLY A 143 -13.92 -6.08 9.74
C GLY A 143 -13.88 -5.30 8.42
N LEU A 144 -14.82 -4.37 8.19
CA LEU A 144 -14.81 -3.49 7.03
C LEU A 144 -13.68 -2.44 7.08
N ALA A 145 -13.28 -1.99 8.28
CA ALA A 145 -12.15 -1.09 8.45
C ALA A 145 -10.83 -1.78 8.11
N ASP A 146 -10.68 -3.05 8.50
CA ASP A 146 -9.47 -3.85 8.31
C ASP A 146 -9.31 -4.38 6.88
N LEU A 147 -10.36 -4.29 6.05
CA LEU A 147 -10.35 -4.79 4.68
C LEU A 147 -9.42 -3.99 3.75
N VAL A 148 -9.28 -2.68 3.97
CA VAL A 148 -8.40 -1.82 3.17
C VAL A 148 -7.38 -1.19 4.10
N GLN A 149 -6.14 -1.65 3.98
CA GLN A 149 -5.04 -1.16 4.78
C GLN A 149 -4.20 -0.20 3.95
N ILE A 150 -3.70 0.85 4.62
CA ILE A 150 -2.75 1.79 4.03
C ILE A 150 -1.51 1.74 4.89
N GLU A 151 -0.39 1.38 4.27
CA GLU A 151 0.92 1.41 4.89
C GLU A 151 1.65 2.67 4.40
N GLU A 152 1.87 3.62 5.30
CA GLU A 152 2.67 4.82 5.04
C GLU A 152 4.15 4.51 5.26
N PHE A 153 5.01 4.87 4.31
CA PHE A 153 6.45 4.72 4.47
C PHE A 153 6.97 5.81 5.43
N SER A 154 7.09 5.45 6.71
CA SER A 154 7.69 6.30 7.74
C SER A 154 9.19 6.51 7.49
N PRO A 155 9.79 7.63 7.95
CA PRO A 155 11.23 7.84 7.89
C PRO A 155 11.97 6.65 8.52
N LYS A 156 12.86 6.01 7.76
CA LYS A 156 13.56 4.81 8.20
C LYS A 156 14.98 5.16 8.62
N ALA A 157 15.40 4.69 9.79
CA ALA A 157 16.80 4.78 10.19
C ALA A 157 17.62 3.76 9.38
N GLU A 158 18.54 4.25 8.55
CA GLU A 158 19.49 3.41 7.83
C GLU A 158 20.84 3.44 8.55
N VAL A 159 21.57 2.32 8.48
CA VAL A 159 22.88 2.15 9.13
C VAL A 159 23.82 1.44 8.19
N VAL A 160 25.02 1.98 8.01
CA VAL A 160 26.13 1.36 7.28
C VAL A 160 27.31 1.20 8.22
N LEU A 161 27.97 0.04 8.12
CA LEU A 161 29.10 -0.34 8.97
C LEU A 161 30.36 -0.48 8.12
N GLY A 162 31.49 -0.03 8.67
CA GLY A 162 32.80 -0.16 8.07
C GLY A 162 33.83 -0.58 9.10
N ASN A 163 34.89 -1.22 8.62
CA ASN A 163 36.02 -1.63 9.42
C ASN A 163 37.32 -1.31 8.70
N ALA A 164 38.31 -0.85 9.46
CA ALA A 164 39.67 -0.61 8.99
C ALA A 164 40.64 -1.43 9.83
N VAL A 165 41.59 -2.08 9.16
CA VAL A 165 42.68 -2.84 9.77
C VAL A 165 43.95 -1.96 9.75
N PRO A 166 44.80 -2.02 10.80
CA PRO A 166 46.08 -1.32 10.84
C PRO A 166 46.96 -1.63 9.64
N THR A 167 47.53 -0.59 9.01
CA THR A 167 48.61 -0.74 8.02
C THR A 167 49.80 0.15 8.38
N SER A 168 50.94 -0.05 7.71
CA SER A 168 52.16 0.72 7.95
C SER A 168 52.02 2.23 7.68
N SER A 169 51.06 2.63 6.86
CA SER A 169 50.76 4.03 6.54
C SER A 169 49.54 4.60 7.30
N GLY A 170 48.99 3.85 8.26
CA GLY A 170 47.73 4.17 8.92
C GLY A 170 46.58 3.26 8.51
N SER A 171 45.36 3.62 8.86
CA SER A 171 44.17 2.79 8.64
C SER A 171 43.13 3.58 7.85
N THR A 172 42.58 2.97 6.82
CA THR A 172 41.54 3.59 5.99
C THR A 172 40.42 2.59 5.70
N THR A 173 39.18 3.07 5.67
CA THR A 173 38.03 2.29 5.18
C THR A 173 37.15 3.18 4.31
N THR A 174 36.49 2.58 3.32
CA THR A 174 35.56 3.27 2.43
C THR A 174 34.17 2.70 2.63
N LEU A 175 33.21 3.56 2.90
CA LEU A 175 31.80 3.21 2.99
C LEU A 175 31.08 3.62 1.71
N ALA A 176 30.46 2.65 1.04
CA ALA A 176 29.50 2.89 -0.02
C ALA A 176 28.10 3.06 0.59
N VAL A 177 27.49 4.22 0.36
CA VAL A 177 26.12 4.53 0.81
C VAL A 177 25.21 4.46 -0.41
N ASP A 178 24.48 3.36 -0.54
CA ASP A 178 23.56 3.10 -1.67
C ASP A 178 22.10 3.47 -1.35
N PHE A 179 21.81 3.82 -0.10
CA PHE A 179 20.46 4.18 0.35
C PHE A 179 20.25 5.69 0.32
N ALA A 180 19.97 6.21 -0.88
CA ALA A 180 19.65 7.62 -1.10
C ALA A 180 18.40 8.09 -0.34
N THR A 181 18.44 9.34 0.12
CA THR A 181 17.34 10.08 0.76
C THR A 181 16.81 11.15 -0.20
N VAL A 182 15.51 11.46 -0.19
CA VAL A 182 14.92 12.45 -1.15
C VAL A 182 15.46 13.85 -0.93
N GLU A 183 15.82 14.17 0.32
CA GLU A 183 16.53 15.40 0.68
C GLU A 183 17.86 15.05 1.34
N PRO A 184 18.90 15.89 1.19
CA PRO A 184 20.16 15.71 1.88
C PRO A 184 20.01 15.69 3.40
N VAL A 185 20.66 14.74 4.08
CA VAL A 185 20.59 14.60 5.54
C VAL A 185 21.97 14.44 6.15
N THR A 186 22.26 15.17 7.23
CA THR A 186 23.50 15.00 7.99
C THR A 186 23.50 13.67 8.76
N PRO A 187 24.50 12.80 8.55
CA PRO A 187 24.58 11.53 9.26
C PRO A 187 25.08 11.72 10.70
N ARG A 188 24.81 10.72 11.54
CA ARG A 188 25.49 10.49 12.81
C ARG A 188 26.51 9.38 12.63
N ILE A 189 27.76 9.65 12.96
CA ILE A 189 28.89 8.74 12.77
C ILE A 189 29.44 8.37 14.14
N GLU A 190 29.52 7.08 14.42
CA GLU A 190 30.22 6.53 15.58
C GLU A 190 31.49 5.84 15.10
N TRP A 191 32.63 6.29 15.59
CA TRP A 191 33.95 5.83 15.18
C TRP A 191 34.68 5.24 16.39
N HIS A 192 34.73 3.91 16.45
CA HIS A 192 35.27 3.16 17.57
C HIS A 192 36.68 2.65 17.27
N PHE A 193 37.64 2.94 18.14
CA PHE A 193 39.04 2.55 17.98
C PHE A 193 39.36 1.35 18.86
N SER A 194 39.53 0.17 18.27
CA SER A 194 39.72 -1.10 18.99
C SER A 194 41.19 -1.39 19.32
N GLN A 195 42.12 -0.97 18.46
CA GLN A 195 43.56 -1.09 18.67
C GLN A 195 44.23 0.22 18.28
N GLY A 196 45.24 0.67 19.03
CA GLY A 196 45.87 1.97 18.80
C GLY A 196 44.93 3.16 19.08
N GLY A 197 45.52 4.36 19.23
CA GLY A 197 44.77 5.60 19.37
C GLY A 197 44.52 6.25 18.00
N GLY A 198 43.32 6.81 17.79
CA GLY A 198 42.99 7.54 16.57
C GLY A 198 43.70 8.90 16.52
N ARG A 199 44.48 9.15 15.46
CA ARG A 199 45.22 10.41 15.21
C ARG A 199 45.03 10.87 13.77
N HIS A 200 45.15 12.18 13.53
CA HIS A 200 44.95 12.80 12.20
C HIS A 200 43.74 12.21 11.48
N LEU A 201 42.61 12.21 12.19
CA LEU A 201 41.37 11.63 11.73
C LEU A 201 40.83 12.46 10.58
N SER A 202 40.44 11.81 9.48
CA SER A 202 39.67 12.46 8.43
C SER A 202 38.46 11.63 8.03
N VAL A 203 37.37 12.33 7.75
CA VAL A 203 36.20 11.78 7.05
C VAL A 203 35.91 12.68 5.86
N VAL A 204 35.96 12.11 4.67
CA VAL A 204 35.80 12.86 3.41
C VAL A 204 34.77 12.16 2.53
N ARG A 205 33.82 12.93 1.99
CA ARG A 205 32.89 12.47 0.95
C ARG A 205 33.57 12.61 -0.40
N GLN A 206 33.76 11.51 -1.12
CA GLN A 206 34.66 11.45 -2.28
C GLN A 206 34.13 12.22 -3.50
N ASP A 207 32.81 12.31 -3.66
CA ASP A 207 32.15 13.02 -4.78
C ASP A 207 32.27 14.55 -4.67
N SER A 208 32.23 15.10 -3.46
CA SER A 208 32.32 16.56 -3.23
C SER A 208 33.67 17.03 -2.70
N GLY A 209 34.48 16.13 -2.13
CA GLY A 209 35.69 16.49 -1.39
C GLY A 209 35.43 17.12 -0.02
N ALA A 210 34.16 17.32 0.36
CA ALA A 210 33.80 17.91 1.64
C ALA A 210 34.00 16.91 2.79
N GLY A 211 34.35 17.40 3.98
CA GLY A 211 34.65 16.53 5.10
C GLY A 211 35.10 17.28 6.34
N VAL A 212 35.60 16.55 7.33
CA VAL A 212 36.28 17.13 8.48
C VAL A 212 37.57 16.39 8.79
N VAL A 213 38.54 17.15 9.31
CA VAL A 213 39.85 16.64 9.72
C VAL A 213 40.12 17.08 11.15
N SER A 214 40.72 16.20 11.96
CA SER A 214 41.16 16.55 13.32
C SER A 214 42.49 17.30 13.29
N ARG A 215 42.67 18.24 14.21
CA ARG A 215 43.96 18.92 14.45
C ARG A 215 45.03 17.94 14.94
N ASP A 216 46.29 18.25 14.68
CA ASP A 216 47.44 17.34 14.94
C ASP A 216 47.57 16.90 16.40
N ALA A 217 47.23 17.76 17.35
CA ALA A 217 47.31 17.45 18.78
C ALA A 217 46.15 16.56 19.28
N PHE A 218 45.12 16.33 18.46
CA PHE A 218 43.95 15.56 18.86
C PHE A 218 44.20 14.05 18.78
N VAL A 219 43.88 13.35 19.86
CA VAL A 219 44.02 11.90 19.95
C VAL A 219 42.77 11.30 20.56
N VAL A 220 42.20 10.31 19.88
CA VAL A 220 41.13 9.46 20.44
C VAL A 220 41.78 8.27 21.14
N PRO A 221 41.58 8.07 22.46
CA PRO A 221 42.17 6.95 23.16
C PRO A 221 41.68 5.59 22.64
N GLN A 222 42.55 4.58 22.70
CA GLN A 222 42.16 3.20 22.41
C GLN A 222 40.97 2.78 23.29
N GLY A 223 40.03 2.03 22.71
CA GLY A 223 38.81 1.56 23.36
C GLY A 223 37.70 2.61 23.45
N SER A 224 37.96 3.85 22.98
CA SER A 224 36.97 4.93 22.98
C SER A 224 36.22 5.00 21.65
N THR A 225 35.04 5.63 21.71
CA THR A 225 34.22 5.93 20.53
C THR A 225 34.10 7.44 20.38
N LEU A 226 34.52 7.95 19.22
CA LEU A 226 34.27 9.31 18.78
C LEU A 226 32.91 9.34 18.08
N VAL A 227 32.04 10.25 18.50
CA VAL A 227 30.73 10.48 17.86
C VAL A 227 30.79 11.81 17.13
N LEU A 228 30.51 11.80 15.83
CA LEU A 228 30.34 13.00 15.01
C LEU A 228 28.87 13.12 14.61
N ALA A 229 28.31 14.33 14.73
CA ALA A 229 26.94 14.59 14.30
C ALA A 229 26.81 16.02 13.75
N GLY A 230 26.02 16.17 12.68
CA GLY A 230 25.51 17.47 12.27
C GLY A 230 24.34 17.85 13.19
N ASP A 231 24.51 18.89 14.01
CA ASP A 231 23.47 19.36 14.92
C ASP A 231 22.99 20.75 14.49
N GLY A 232 21.97 20.78 13.64
CA GLY A 232 21.19 21.97 13.26
C GLY A 232 21.93 23.31 13.36
N ALA A 233 21.49 24.19 14.27
CA ALA A 233 21.97 25.57 14.39
C ALA A 233 23.47 25.74 14.72
N ALA A 234 24.17 24.69 15.17
CA ALA A 234 25.60 24.70 15.47
C ALA A 234 26.48 24.07 14.37
N GLY A 235 25.89 23.47 13.34
CA GLY A 235 26.56 22.96 12.13
C GLY A 235 27.37 21.66 12.32
N PHE A 236 28.04 21.47 13.45
CA PHE A 236 28.87 20.29 13.73
C PHE A 236 29.07 20.07 15.23
N SER A 237 29.05 18.81 15.65
CA SER A 237 29.41 18.39 17.00
C SER A 237 30.27 17.12 16.95
N ALA A 238 31.23 17.04 17.86
CA ALA A 238 32.06 15.87 18.09
C ALA A 238 32.19 15.59 19.58
N SER A 239 32.05 14.34 20.00
CA SER A 239 32.19 13.96 21.41
C SER A 239 32.86 12.62 21.63
N ILE A 240 33.51 12.46 22.79
CA ILE A 240 34.01 11.18 23.29
C ILE A 240 33.37 10.96 24.65
N GLY A 241 32.45 10.00 24.75
CA GLY A 241 31.61 9.83 25.93
C GLY A 241 30.76 11.08 26.16
N SER A 242 30.97 11.78 27.29
CA SER A 242 30.29 13.03 27.63
C SER A 242 31.14 14.29 27.37
N VAL A 243 32.36 14.14 26.82
CA VAL A 243 33.27 15.27 26.58
C VAL A 243 33.08 15.79 25.17
N ASP A 244 32.76 17.08 25.04
CA ASP A 244 32.74 17.78 23.76
C ASP A 244 34.16 18.05 23.27
N VAL A 245 34.44 17.62 22.04
CA VAL A 245 35.73 17.75 21.34
C VAL A 245 35.56 18.45 19.99
N SER A 246 34.44 19.13 19.74
CA SER A 246 34.12 19.78 18.47
C SER A 246 35.20 20.75 17.98
N ALA A 247 35.83 21.50 18.90
CA ALA A 247 36.89 22.45 18.59
C ALA A 247 38.20 21.80 18.05
N ALA A 248 38.34 20.48 18.21
CA ALA A 248 39.47 19.72 17.70
C ALA A 248 39.36 19.43 16.19
N PHE A 249 38.25 19.76 15.56
CA PHE A 249 38.00 19.53 14.13
C PHE A 249 38.00 20.83 13.34
N VAL A 250 38.40 20.71 12.08
CA VAL A 250 38.32 21.74 11.06
C VAL A 250 37.76 21.12 9.78
N ASP A 251 37.28 21.95 8.86
CA ASP A 251 37.00 21.50 7.50
C ASP A 251 38.28 20.99 6.81
N VAL A 252 38.16 20.19 5.75
CA VAL A 252 39.29 19.59 5.02
C VAL A 252 40.29 20.64 4.53
N ASP A 253 39.79 21.80 4.11
CA ASP A 253 40.62 22.92 3.65
C ASP A 253 41.22 23.73 4.81
N GLY A 254 40.79 23.49 6.05
CA GLY A 254 41.26 24.18 7.26
C GLY A 254 40.84 25.65 7.39
N VAL A 255 40.07 26.17 6.43
CA VAL A 255 39.65 27.59 6.37
C VAL A 255 38.26 27.80 6.97
N ALA A 256 37.33 26.87 6.72
CA ALA A 256 35.95 26.96 7.16
C ALA A 256 35.74 26.28 8.53
N PRO A 257 34.69 26.66 9.29
CA PRO A 257 34.27 25.87 10.44
C PRO A 257 33.96 24.43 10.00
N PRO A 258 34.23 23.42 10.84
CA PRO A 258 33.97 22.03 10.49
C PRO A 258 32.48 21.85 10.19
N LEU A 259 32.17 21.19 9.07
CA LEU A 259 30.81 20.83 8.68
C LEU A 259 30.80 19.38 8.22
N LEU A 260 29.92 18.58 8.80
CA LEU A 260 29.77 17.20 8.35
C LEU A 260 29.02 17.19 7.01
N PRO A 261 29.52 16.48 5.97
CA PRO A 261 28.80 16.42 4.70
C PRO A 261 27.42 15.76 4.88
N GLU A 262 26.49 16.10 4.01
CA GLU A 262 25.17 15.43 3.99
C GLU A 262 25.23 14.16 3.13
N VAL A 263 24.39 13.18 3.44
CA VAL A 263 24.11 12.04 2.55
C VAL A 263 23.23 12.54 1.40
N PRO A 264 23.70 12.50 0.15
CA PRO A 264 22.95 13.05 -0.98
C PRO A 264 21.77 12.16 -1.41
N ALA A 265 20.98 12.66 -2.35
CA ALA A 265 19.90 11.91 -2.99
C ALA A 265 20.36 10.85 -4.01
N GLY A 266 21.67 10.69 -4.18
CA GLY A 266 22.28 9.61 -4.97
C GLY A 266 23.17 8.72 -4.10
N GLY A 267 23.78 7.71 -4.71
CA GLY A 267 24.85 6.96 -4.05
C GLY A 267 26.04 7.85 -3.72
N SER A 268 26.71 7.60 -2.60
CA SER A 268 27.92 8.34 -2.20
C SER A 268 28.97 7.42 -1.61
N GLN A 269 30.24 7.82 -1.72
CA GLN A 269 31.38 7.12 -1.13
C GLN A 269 32.05 7.99 -0.08
N TRP A 270 32.33 7.40 1.08
CA TRP A 270 32.86 8.08 2.25
C TRP A 270 34.15 7.40 2.68
N ILE A 271 35.23 8.18 2.77
CA ILE A 271 36.55 7.69 3.15
C ILE A 271 36.82 8.12 4.57
N PHE A 272 37.10 7.16 5.44
CA PHE A 272 37.52 7.39 6.82
C PHE A 272 38.98 6.99 6.94
N SER A 273 39.83 7.88 7.44
CA SER A 273 41.24 7.57 7.67
C SER A 273 41.73 8.00 9.04
N ALA A 274 42.63 7.21 9.61
CA ALA A 274 43.40 7.54 10.80
C ALA A 274 44.88 7.28 10.49
N ALA A 275 45.73 8.28 10.67
CA ALA A 275 47.16 8.14 10.40
C ALA A 275 47.81 7.17 11.40
N GLY A 276 48.84 6.46 10.92
CA GLY A 276 49.75 5.72 11.80
C GLY A 276 50.70 6.69 12.51
N ALA A 277 51.22 6.32 13.67
CA ALA A 277 52.18 7.13 14.43
C ALA A 277 53.56 7.30 13.74
N ALA A 278 53.72 6.85 12.49
CA ALA A 278 54.98 6.73 11.77
C ALA A 278 55.21 7.80 10.68
N GLU A 279 54.45 8.90 10.67
CA GLU A 279 54.89 10.09 9.93
C GLU A 279 56.09 10.71 10.67
N PHE A 280 57.25 10.61 10.02
CA PHE A 280 58.60 10.76 10.58
C PHE A 280 58.97 12.14 11.16
N GLU A 281 58.03 13.09 11.28
CA GLU A 281 58.32 14.42 11.83
C GLU A 281 58.07 14.55 13.34
N HIS A 282 57.33 13.64 13.98
CA HIS A 282 56.95 13.76 15.40
C HIS A 282 57.26 12.51 16.23
N SER A 283 58.56 12.16 16.33
CA SER A 283 59.01 11.14 17.27
C SER A 283 59.12 11.70 18.69
N SER A 284 58.05 11.62 19.48
CA SER A 284 58.14 11.74 20.94
C SER A 284 58.54 10.39 21.53
N TYR A 285 59.84 10.19 21.76
CA TYR A 285 60.42 8.89 22.15
C TYR A 285 60.14 8.44 23.61
N ASP A 286 59.46 9.23 24.43
CA ASP A 286 59.54 9.04 25.90
C ASP A 286 58.27 8.58 26.63
N GLN A 287 57.21 8.12 25.94
CA GLN A 287 56.02 7.59 26.65
C GLN A 287 55.42 6.36 26.00
N GLY A 288 56.10 5.19 26.05
CA GLY A 288 55.49 3.87 25.89
C GLY A 288 54.53 3.66 24.69
N ALA A 289 54.57 4.55 23.70
CA ALA A 289 53.58 4.65 22.66
C ALA A 289 54.01 3.67 21.58
N ALA A 290 53.37 2.51 21.57
CA ALA A 290 53.52 1.58 20.47
C ALA A 290 53.17 2.32 19.17
N PHE A 291 53.96 2.06 18.12
CA PHE A 291 53.85 2.63 16.77
C PHE A 291 52.58 2.14 16.02
N ASP A 292 51.54 1.79 16.75
CA ASP A 292 50.45 0.98 16.26
C ASP A 292 49.45 1.86 15.53
N ALA A 293 49.33 1.63 14.22
CA ALA A 293 48.24 2.16 13.43
C ALA A 293 46.89 1.71 14.03
N ALA A 294 45.90 2.59 13.97
CA ALA A 294 44.68 2.38 14.72
C ALA A 294 43.73 1.39 14.00
N ALA A 295 43.36 0.27 14.62
CA ALA A 295 42.24 -0.54 14.15
C ALA A 295 40.94 0.14 14.57
N PHE A 296 39.99 0.28 13.65
CA PHE A 296 38.74 0.96 13.98
C PHE A 296 37.53 0.40 13.23
N THR A 297 36.35 0.64 13.81
CA THR A 297 35.05 0.42 13.18
C THR A 297 34.29 1.73 13.10
N VAL A 298 33.55 1.90 12.01
CA VAL A 298 32.70 3.07 11.76
C VAL A 298 31.27 2.59 11.64
N ARG A 299 30.36 3.27 12.32
CA ARG A 299 28.92 3.12 12.17
C ARG A 299 28.35 4.46 11.76
N MET A 300 27.85 4.54 10.53
CA MET A 300 27.21 5.73 9.98
C MET A 300 25.70 5.49 9.92
N ALA A 301 24.91 6.36 10.54
CA ALA A 301 23.47 6.25 10.64
C ALA A 301 22.77 7.56 10.26
N TRP A 302 21.65 7.50 9.55
CA TRP A 302 20.85 8.67 9.21
C TRP A 302 19.38 8.29 9.05
N ILE A 303 18.51 9.31 9.10
CA ILE A 303 17.11 9.16 8.77
C ILE A 303 16.97 9.28 7.26
N ARG A 304 16.53 8.22 6.62
CA ARG A 304 16.23 8.22 5.18
C ARG A 304 14.81 8.72 4.97
N TYR A 305 14.68 9.86 4.33
CA TYR A 305 13.40 10.32 3.80
C TYR A 305 13.16 9.63 2.47
N GLN A 306 12.09 8.84 2.40
CA GLN A 306 11.64 8.22 1.16
C GLN A 306 10.65 9.16 0.46
N PRO A 307 10.46 9.03 -0.85
CA PRO A 307 9.38 9.76 -1.52
C PRO A 307 8.08 9.44 -0.80
N LEU A 308 7.16 10.41 -0.68
CA LEU A 308 5.84 10.20 -0.10
C LEU A 308 5.10 9.16 -0.95
N THR A 309 5.28 7.90 -0.60
CA THR A 309 4.58 6.76 -1.15
C THR A 309 3.75 6.14 -0.05
N PHE A 310 2.70 5.43 -0.44
CA PHE A 310 1.95 4.58 0.46
C PHE A 310 1.46 3.36 -0.31
N ASP A 311 1.42 2.22 0.37
CA ASP A 311 0.89 1.00 -0.20
C ASP A 311 -0.55 0.83 0.26
N VAL A 312 -1.46 0.64 -0.69
CA VAL A 312 -2.85 0.27 -0.44
C VAL A 312 -2.97 -1.24 -0.57
N VAL A 313 -3.14 -1.92 0.55
CA VAL A 313 -3.25 -3.37 0.60
C VAL A 313 -4.72 -3.76 0.60
N VAL A 314 -5.12 -4.51 -0.43
CA VAL A 314 -6.48 -5.04 -0.61
C VAL A 314 -6.40 -6.57 -0.71
N PRO A 315 -7.31 -7.34 -0.08
CA PRO A 315 -7.31 -8.80 -0.24
C PRO A 315 -7.52 -9.21 -1.69
N TYR A 316 -6.75 -10.17 -2.19
CA TYR A 316 -6.92 -10.68 -3.55
C TYR A 316 -8.34 -11.23 -3.79
N PHE A 317 -8.85 -12.02 -2.85
CA PHE A 317 -10.21 -12.56 -2.88
C PHE A 317 -11.19 -11.68 -2.09
N VAL A 318 -11.43 -10.45 -2.56
CA VAL A 318 -12.32 -9.48 -1.88
C VAL A 318 -13.68 -10.09 -1.55
N ASP A 319 -14.31 -10.81 -2.48
CA ASP A 319 -15.62 -11.44 -2.26
C ASP A 319 -15.61 -12.42 -1.08
N ALA A 320 -14.59 -13.27 -1.00
CA ALA A 320 -14.44 -14.22 0.11
C ALA A 320 -14.08 -13.52 1.43
N ALA A 321 -13.28 -12.44 1.39
CA ALA A 321 -12.95 -11.64 2.56
C ALA A 321 -14.19 -10.94 3.12
N VAL A 322 -15.01 -10.30 2.26
CA VAL A 322 -16.24 -9.64 2.68
C VAL A 322 -17.27 -10.65 3.17
N LYS A 323 -17.45 -11.79 2.49
CA LYS A 323 -18.35 -12.86 2.98
C LYS A 323 -17.97 -13.34 4.38
N ARG A 324 -16.68 -13.47 4.69
CA ARG A 324 -16.19 -13.79 6.04
C ARG A 324 -16.51 -12.71 7.06
N ILE A 325 -16.33 -11.44 6.70
CA ILE A 325 -16.69 -10.31 7.59
C ILE A 325 -18.20 -10.30 7.85
N LEU A 326 -19.02 -10.59 6.84
CA LEU A 326 -20.47 -10.61 6.98
C LEU A 326 -20.97 -11.81 7.77
N ALA A 327 -20.28 -12.95 7.73
CA ALA A 327 -20.71 -14.20 8.37
C ALA A 327 -20.89 -14.02 9.89
N GLY A 328 -22.10 -14.31 10.38
CA GLY A 328 -22.42 -14.27 11.81
C GLY A 328 -22.62 -12.85 12.35
N THR A 329 -22.70 -11.83 11.48
CA THR A 329 -23.04 -10.46 11.86
C THR A 329 -24.54 -10.19 11.77
N GLY A 330 -25.30 -11.00 11.03
CA GLY A 330 -26.72 -10.77 10.74
C GLY A 330 -26.97 -9.78 9.59
N TYR A 331 -25.92 -9.35 8.89
CA TYR A 331 -25.98 -8.40 7.77
C TYR A 331 -25.67 -9.04 6.41
N GLU A 332 -25.71 -10.36 6.31
CA GLU A 332 -25.27 -11.13 5.13
C GLU A 332 -26.03 -10.77 3.85
N LYS A 333 -27.30 -10.36 3.96
CA LYS A 333 -28.16 -10.00 2.83
C LYS A 333 -28.20 -8.51 2.53
N ARG A 334 -27.53 -7.67 3.32
CA ARG A 334 -27.59 -6.20 3.20
C ARG A 334 -26.51 -5.63 2.28
N PHE A 335 -25.44 -6.38 2.02
CA PHE A 335 -24.35 -5.94 1.18
C PHE A 335 -24.28 -6.79 -0.08
N THR A 336 -24.43 -6.15 -1.24
CA THR A 336 -24.07 -6.74 -2.52
C THR A 336 -22.58 -6.53 -2.73
N VAL A 337 -21.79 -7.57 -2.52
CA VAL A 337 -20.35 -7.54 -2.78
C VAL A 337 -20.16 -7.63 -4.30
N PHE A 338 -19.46 -6.65 -4.87
CA PHE A 338 -19.21 -6.63 -6.31
C PHE A 338 -18.12 -7.64 -6.64
N LYS A 339 -18.19 -8.22 -7.84
CA LYS A 339 -17.10 -9.02 -8.39
C LYS A 339 -15.84 -8.15 -8.38
N GLY A 340 -14.75 -8.66 -7.80
CA GLY A 340 -13.55 -7.88 -7.50
C GLY A 340 -13.11 -7.00 -8.67
N LEU A 341 -12.80 -5.74 -8.38
CA LEU A 341 -12.20 -4.82 -9.36
C LEU A 341 -10.82 -5.34 -9.75
N SER A 342 -10.41 -5.12 -11.00
CA SER A 342 -9.02 -5.35 -11.40
C SER A 342 -8.07 -4.39 -10.67
N LEU A 343 -6.80 -4.77 -10.55
CA LEU A 343 -5.77 -3.95 -9.92
C LEU A 343 -5.72 -2.55 -10.54
N ASP A 344 -5.76 -2.47 -11.88
CA ASP A 344 -5.76 -1.20 -12.62
C ASP A 344 -6.95 -0.30 -12.27
N ALA A 345 -8.12 -0.89 -12.02
CA ALA A 345 -9.31 -0.11 -11.65
C ALA A 345 -9.19 0.43 -10.23
N ILE A 346 -8.62 -0.33 -9.30
CA ILE A 346 -8.36 0.13 -7.92
C ILE A 346 -7.24 1.18 -7.93
N GLN A 347 -6.17 0.98 -8.71
CA GLN A 347 -5.07 1.93 -8.85
C GLN A 347 -5.58 3.28 -9.37
N LYS A 348 -6.47 3.29 -10.37
CA LYS A 348 -7.10 4.54 -10.84
C LYS A 348 -7.88 5.28 -9.76
N VAL A 349 -8.54 4.55 -8.86
CA VAL A 349 -9.26 5.17 -7.72
C VAL A 349 -8.26 5.78 -6.73
N VAL A 350 -7.15 5.10 -6.45
CA VAL A 350 -6.08 5.63 -5.59
C VAL A 350 -5.43 6.86 -6.23
N ASP A 351 -5.12 6.81 -7.52
CA ASP A 351 -4.49 7.92 -8.25
C ASP A 351 -5.36 9.19 -8.28
N GLN A 352 -6.69 9.01 -8.31
CA GLN A 352 -7.65 10.13 -8.27
C GLN A 352 -7.80 10.75 -6.88
N GLN A 353 -7.45 10.01 -5.83
CA GLN A 353 -7.71 10.38 -4.43
C GLN A 353 -6.44 10.73 -3.66
N GLN A 354 -5.26 10.42 -4.20
CA GLN A 354 -3.98 10.80 -3.61
C GLN A 354 -3.76 12.31 -3.61
N ALA A 355 -3.01 12.81 -2.63
CA ALA A 355 -2.58 14.20 -2.62
C ALA A 355 -1.56 14.46 -3.74
N ALA A 356 -1.51 15.70 -4.23
CA ALA A 356 -0.56 16.08 -5.27
C ALA A 356 0.88 15.82 -4.82
N GLY A 357 1.65 15.08 -5.63
CA GLY A 357 3.04 14.74 -5.33
C GLY A 357 3.24 13.49 -4.46
N VAL A 358 2.17 12.83 -4.04
CA VAL A 358 2.20 11.52 -3.35
C VAL A 358 1.92 10.41 -4.36
N ARG A 359 2.64 9.28 -4.27
CA ARG A 359 2.42 8.11 -5.14
C ARG A 359 1.87 6.94 -4.34
N GLY A 360 0.60 6.61 -4.55
CA GLY A 360 0.00 5.39 -4.01
C GLY A 360 0.29 4.16 -4.89
N MET A 361 0.60 3.01 -4.31
CA MET A 361 0.68 1.74 -5.04
C MET A 361 -0.32 0.74 -4.48
N VAL A 362 -1.12 0.11 -5.34
CA VAL A 362 -2.06 -0.94 -4.92
C VAL A 362 -1.37 -2.30 -4.95
N GLN A 363 -1.43 -3.02 -3.84
CA GLN A 363 -0.97 -4.38 -3.73
C GLN A 363 -2.11 -5.29 -3.30
N TYR A 364 -2.18 -6.49 -3.89
CA TYR A 364 -3.06 -7.53 -3.38
C TYR A 364 -2.37 -8.34 -2.30
N SER A 365 -2.98 -8.44 -1.13
CA SER A 365 -2.56 -9.42 -0.13
C SER A 365 -3.16 -10.78 -0.45
N LEU A 366 -2.28 -11.77 -0.59
CA LEU A 366 -2.63 -13.18 -0.53
C LEU A 366 -2.68 -13.60 0.94
N ALA A 367 -3.75 -13.24 1.63
CA ALA A 367 -4.05 -13.82 2.93
C ALA A 367 -4.54 -15.27 2.73
N LEU A 368 -3.61 -16.21 2.59
CA LEU A 368 -3.92 -17.64 2.61
C LEU A 368 -4.49 -17.98 4.01
N PRO A 369 -5.67 -18.60 4.10
CA PRO A 369 -6.24 -18.98 5.37
C PRO A 369 -5.48 -20.17 5.99
N GLY A 370 -4.48 -19.87 6.81
CA GLY A 370 -4.02 -20.73 7.91
C GLY A 370 -3.99 -19.82 9.14
N GLU A 371 -4.78 -20.02 10.19
CA GLU A 371 -4.43 -20.90 11.31
C GLU A 371 -5.68 -21.15 12.21
N SER A 372 -6.85 -21.41 11.63
CA SER A 372 -8.01 -21.89 12.41
C SER A 372 -8.50 -23.22 11.85
N SER A 373 -8.81 -24.14 12.77
CA SER A 373 -9.04 -25.59 12.63
C SER A 373 -10.16 -26.06 11.67
N GLU A 374 -10.61 -25.25 10.72
CA GLU A 374 -11.75 -25.55 9.86
C GLU A 374 -11.30 -25.81 8.42
N ARG A 375 -10.57 -26.91 8.25
CA ARG A 375 -10.05 -27.42 6.96
C ARG A 375 -11.12 -27.89 5.96
N ARG A 376 -12.42 -27.77 6.28
CA ARG A 376 -13.48 -28.55 5.60
C ARG A 376 -14.20 -27.85 4.43
N ALA A 377 -13.99 -26.57 4.17
CA ALA A 377 -14.76 -25.87 3.13
C ALA A 377 -14.04 -25.72 1.77
N TRP A 378 -12.76 -26.07 1.64
CA TRP A 378 -11.98 -25.77 0.42
C TRP A 378 -11.74 -26.97 -0.51
N GLU A 379 -11.95 -28.20 -0.04
CA GLU A 379 -11.92 -29.39 -0.92
C GLU A 379 -13.09 -29.41 -1.92
N ASP A 380 -14.17 -28.66 -1.65
CA ASP A 380 -15.34 -28.56 -2.55
C ASP A 380 -15.16 -27.55 -3.71
N GLN A 381 -14.09 -26.76 -3.73
CA GLN A 381 -13.79 -25.80 -4.81
C GLN A 381 -12.41 -26.02 -5.47
N GLY A 382 -11.62 -26.98 -4.99
CA GLY A 382 -10.54 -27.54 -5.79
C GLY A 382 -11.14 -28.12 -7.07
N ALA A 383 -10.54 -27.84 -8.22
CA ALA A 383 -10.91 -28.47 -9.47
C ALA A 383 -11.15 -29.97 -9.23
N VAL A 384 -12.35 -30.45 -9.56
CA VAL A 384 -12.61 -31.89 -9.56
C VAL A 384 -11.77 -32.46 -10.71
N GLU A 385 -10.53 -32.82 -10.42
CA GLU A 385 -9.71 -33.66 -11.28
C GLU A 385 -10.41 -35.01 -11.36
N ARG A 386 -11.31 -35.14 -12.33
CA ARG A 386 -11.84 -36.45 -12.73
C ARG A 386 -10.72 -37.18 -13.45
N PHE A 387 -9.93 -37.90 -12.67
CA PHE A 387 -9.00 -38.89 -13.16
C PHE A 387 -9.81 -40.07 -13.71
N SER A 388 -10.14 -40.06 -15.00
CA SER A 388 -10.72 -41.22 -15.69
C SER A 388 -9.61 -41.98 -16.41
N VAL A 389 -9.12 -43.06 -15.80
CA VAL A 389 -8.26 -44.02 -16.48
C VAL A 389 -9.17 -44.99 -17.22
N THR A 390 -9.15 -44.93 -18.55
CA THR A 390 -9.68 -46.02 -19.38
C THR A 390 -8.49 -46.88 -19.80
N ALA A 391 -8.22 -47.94 -19.03
CA ALA A 391 -7.17 -48.89 -19.35
C ALA A 391 -7.73 -49.97 -20.29
N ASP A 392 -7.36 -49.93 -21.56
CA ASP A 392 -7.62 -51.01 -22.51
C ASP A 392 -6.35 -51.87 -22.60
N HIS A 393 -6.38 -53.02 -21.93
CA HIS A 393 -5.21 -53.88 -21.77
C HIS A 393 -5.06 -54.77 -23.00
N ARG A 394 -4.26 -54.34 -23.98
CA ARG A 394 -3.79 -55.22 -25.06
C ARG A 394 -2.37 -55.67 -24.78
N HIS A 395 -2.29 -56.94 -24.38
CA HIS A 395 -1.07 -57.69 -24.18
C HIS A 395 -0.39 -57.99 -25.53
N SER A 396 0.84 -57.53 -25.72
CA SER A 396 1.83 -58.25 -26.52
C SER A 396 3.23 -57.94 -26.00
N GLU A 397 3.90 -58.98 -25.49
CA GLU A 397 5.31 -58.99 -25.14
C GLU A 397 6.18 -58.67 -26.36
N THR A 398 7.22 -57.85 -26.21
CA THR A 398 8.63 -58.28 -26.31
C THR A 398 9.60 -57.10 -26.17
N HIS A 399 10.54 -57.30 -25.24
CA HIS A 399 11.90 -56.77 -25.18
C HIS A 399 12.14 -55.28 -24.85
N ASP A 400 13.06 -55.12 -23.90
CA ASP A 400 13.79 -53.94 -23.47
C ASP A 400 13.77 -52.77 -24.47
N ALA A 401 12.91 -51.80 -24.18
CA ALA A 401 13.03 -50.45 -24.70
C ALA A 401 12.76 -49.48 -23.55
N SER A 402 13.74 -48.64 -23.23
CA SER A 402 13.56 -47.47 -22.39
C SER A 402 12.57 -46.54 -23.09
N GLU A 403 11.35 -46.42 -22.58
CA GLU A 403 10.38 -45.45 -23.09
C GLU A 403 10.64 -44.08 -22.47
N GLU A 404 11.07 -43.14 -23.31
CA GLU A 404 11.07 -41.71 -23.04
C GLU A 404 9.65 -41.18 -23.28
N LEU A 405 8.96 -40.82 -22.20
CA LEU A 405 7.56 -40.40 -22.24
C LEU A 405 7.46 -38.93 -22.68
N LEU A 406 7.28 -38.71 -23.98
CA LEU A 406 7.12 -37.38 -24.58
C LEU A 406 5.61 -37.07 -24.72
N VAL A 407 5.06 -36.27 -23.79
CA VAL A 407 3.66 -35.85 -23.82
C VAL A 407 3.50 -34.68 -24.78
N GLY A 408 3.15 -34.97 -26.04
CA GLY A 408 2.61 -34.01 -26.99
C GLY A 408 1.09 -33.99 -26.92
N ALA A 409 0.49 -32.85 -26.55
CA ALA A 409 -0.95 -32.65 -26.58
C ALA A 409 -1.41 -32.37 -28.03
N LEU A 410 -2.20 -33.27 -28.60
CA LEU A 410 -3.03 -33.00 -29.78
C LEU A 410 -4.47 -32.82 -29.32
N GLY A 411 -5.04 -31.67 -29.70
CA GLY A 411 -6.19 -31.07 -29.04
C GLY A 411 -7.55 -31.72 -29.28
N SER A 412 -8.49 -31.33 -28.42
CA SER A 412 -9.87 -31.09 -28.80
C SER A 412 -10.39 -29.89 -28.01
N ALA A 413 -11.21 -29.08 -28.67
CA ALA A 413 -11.52 -27.68 -28.39
C ALA A 413 -11.86 -27.34 -26.92
N LEU A 414 -11.04 -26.45 -26.35
CA LEU A 414 -11.40 -25.47 -25.32
C LEU A 414 -10.32 -24.38 -25.34
N GLU A 415 -10.74 -23.10 -25.36
CA GLU A 415 -9.85 -21.94 -25.42
C GLU A 415 -8.82 -21.99 -24.27
N MET A 416 -7.55 -22.18 -24.63
CA MET A 416 -6.42 -22.01 -23.72
C MET A 416 -5.98 -20.55 -23.74
N HIS A 417 -6.09 -19.87 -22.60
CA HIS A 417 -5.22 -18.74 -22.29
C HIS A 417 -3.84 -19.33 -21.95
N ASP A 418 -2.91 -19.21 -22.89
CA ASP A 418 -1.53 -19.62 -22.73
C ASP A 418 -0.79 -18.55 -21.91
N ALA A 419 -0.69 -18.77 -20.60
CA ALA A 419 0.21 -18.03 -19.72
C ALA A 419 1.20 -19.04 -19.13
N SER A 420 2.26 -19.35 -19.87
CA SER A 420 3.36 -20.15 -19.35
C SER A 420 4.31 -19.25 -18.56
N GLU A 421 4.26 -19.28 -17.23
CA GLU A 421 5.37 -18.83 -16.39
C GLU A 421 6.27 -20.02 -16.07
N ARG A 422 7.54 -19.93 -16.47
CA ARG A 422 8.57 -20.94 -16.20
C ARG A 422 9.15 -20.67 -14.82
N PHE A 423 8.77 -21.46 -13.82
CA PHE A 423 9.40 -21.48 -12.51
C PHE A 423 10.50 -22.54 -12.51
N ALA A 424 11.76 -22.12 -12.50
CA ALA A 424 12.92 -23.02 -12.38
C ALA A 424 13.42 -23.01 -10.93
N ILE A 425 13.21 -24.10 -10.19
CA ILE A 425 13.88 -24.36 -8.92
C ILE A 425 15.13 -25.18 -9.22
N GLY A 426 16.29 -24.53 -9.26
CA GLY A 426 17.58 -25.21 -9.31
C GLY A 426 17.96 -25.71 -7.91
N GLY A 427 17.71 -26.98 -7.62
CA GLY A 427 18.29 -27.66 -6.47
C GLY A 427 19.59 -28.37 -6.88
N ILE A 428 20.72 -28.00 -6.30
CA ILE A 428 21.95 -28.80 -6.36
C ILE A 428 21.81 -29.87 -5.26
N PHE A 429 21.64 -31.12 -5.65
CA PHE A 429 21.79 -32.28 -4.76
C PHE A 429 22.85 -33.19 -5.35
N ASP A 430 24.10 -32.99 -4.94
CA ASP A 430 25.11 -34.05 -4.95
C ASP A 430 26.22 -33.69 -3.94
N VAL A 431 26.08 -34.19 -2.72
CA VAL A 431 27.24 -34.47 -1.85
C VAL A 431 27.05 -35.90 -1.37
N ALA A 432 27.68 -36.81 -2.10
CA ALA A 432 27.83 -38.19 -1.70
C ALA A 432 28.63 -38.28 -0.39
N VAL A 433 28.11 -39.01 0.59
CA VAL A 433 28.93 -39.58 1.68
C VAL A 433 28.59 -41.06 1.74
N ALA A 434 29.40 -41.85 1.06
CA ALA A 434 29.42 -43.30 1.18
C ALA A 434 30.87 -43.78 1.15
N ASP A 435 31.47 -43.84 2.33
CA ASP A 435 32.50 -44.79 2.76
C ASP A 435 32.01 -45.19 4.17
N GLY A 436 31.89 -46.44 4.63
CA GLY A 436 32.21 -47.76 4.14
C GLY A 436 32.09 -48.68 5.37
N SER A 437 31.35 -49.79 5.23
CA SER A 437 31.33 -51.02 6.06
C SER A 437 31.58 -50.98 7.57
N PHE A 438 30.58 -51.35 8.38
CA PHE A 438 30.79 -52.15 9.59
C PHE A 438 29.77 -53.29 9.64
N GLY A 439 30.28 -54.52 9.47
CA GLY A 439 29.59 -55.76 9.78
C GLY A 439 29.99 -56.26 11.16
N PHE A 440 29.09 -57.02 11.79
CA PHE A 440 29.30 -57.69 13.07
C PHE A 440 30.34 -58.81 12.96
N HIS A 441 31.42 -58.71 13.74
CA HIS A 441 31.92 -59.74 14.67
C HIS A 441 32.95 -59.14 15.63
#